data_AF-A0A3P7MWU7-F1
#
_entry.id   AF-A0A3P7MWU7-F1
#
_cell.length_a   1.000
_cell.length_b   1.000
_cell.length_c   1.000
_cell.angle_alpha   90.00
_cell.angle_beta   90.00
_cell.angle_gamma   90.00
#
_symmetry.space_group_name_H-M   'P 1'
#
loop_
_entity.id
_entity.type
_entity.pdbx_description
1 polymer ?
#
loop_
_entity_poly.entity_id
_entity_poly.type
_entity_poly.pdbx_seq_one_letter_code
_entity_poly.pdbx_strand_id
1 'polypeptide(L)'
;MVGAGHDFVAETSSTERRSRAIRAARNLLGAVARLLIMADMVDVHMMLANVNKAREIMDRLVTAESKQELCELFGSLQSCLEQVDESIRRRILELRDPAEQDDLQAARAWLKLNTNIMCTASTAYIRHPEVDQVRMNRDFAHSQITQALQAIVDILQGNAVNSDISYMEPSSYNDHLHRPELESLLEKIVSGAAAIADSENTRDERKKRIVDECNHLRQALQDLLTEYEKNCGRAEPSEDLDLAMVHLGHKAKDLRRHLRRAIVDHVSDAFLDTSTPLMMLIESAQKHEEVATVENGKMFQEHANKLVQIAGGKQSRADFAVEELL
;
A
#
# COMPACT_ATOMS: atom_id res chain seq x y z
N MET A 1 -7.24 1.42 41.86
CA MET A 1 -5.84 0.97 41.69
C MET A 1 -4.96 1.42 42.84
N VAL A 2 -4.83 2.74 43.08
CA VAL A 2 -3.93 3.30 44.11
C VAL A 2 -4.11 2.64 45.49
N GLY A 3 -5.34 2.58 46.03
CA GLY A 3 -5.61 1.94 47.32
C GLY A 3 -5.23 0.46 47.36
N ALA A 4 -5.76 -0.34 46.43
CA ALA A 4 -5.45 -1.78 46.35
C ALA A 4 -3.96 -2.08 46.12
N GLY A 5 -3.23 -1.19 45.44
CA GLY A 5 -1.79 -1.27 45.27
C GLY A 5 -1.04 -0.98 46.56
N HIS A 6 -1.43 0.08 47.28
CA HIS A 6 -0.86 0.41 48.59
C HIS A 6 -1.07 -0.72 49.60
N ASP A 7 -2.27 -1.30 49.66
CA ASP A 7 -2.59 -2.41 50.56
C ASP A 7 -1.73 -3.67 50.26
N PHE A 8 -1.45 -3.93 48.99
CA PHE A 8 -0.55 -5.03 48.59
C PHE A 8 0.91 -4.75 48.95
N VAL A 9 1.41 -3.52 48.73
CA VAL A 9 2.79 -3.15 49.10
C VAL A 9 3.01 -3.24 50.60
N ALA A 10 2.00 -2.91 51.41
CA ALA A 10 2.04 -3.04 52.86
C ALA A 10 2.18 -4.49 53.34
N GLU A 11 1.74 -5.49 52.56
CA GLU A 11 1.88 -6.91 52.90
C GLU A 11 1.95 -7.79 51.63
N THR A 12 3.15 -7.90 51.07
CA THR A 12 3.39 -8.52 49.77
C THR A 12 3.21 -10.04 49.75
N SER A 13 3.25 -10.69 50.92
CA SER A 13 2.98 -12.12 51.09
C SER A 13 1.49 -12.49 50.98
N SER A 14 0.57 -11.51 51.08
CA SER A 14 -0.87 -11.75 51.04
C SER A 14 -1.36 -12.04 49.63
N THR A 15 -1.78 -13.28 49.37
CA THR A 15 -2.35 -13.73 48.09
C THR A 15 -3.67 -13.03 47.76
N GLU A 16 -4.48 -12.72 48.77
CA GLU A 16 -5.76 -12.01 48.62
C GLU A 16 -5.54 -10.54 48.21
N ARG A 17 -4.62 -9.82 48.88
CA ARG A 17 -4.29 -8.44 48.51
C ARG A 17 -3.63 -8.36 47.14
N ARG A 18 -2.76 -9.31 46.81
CA ARG A 18 -2.21 -9.46 45.44
C ARG A 18 -3.33 -9.63 44.41
N SER A 19 -4.31 -10.50 44.67
CA SER A 19 -5.43 -10.74 43.76
C SER A 19 -6.32 -9.50 43.58
N ARG A 20 -6.58 -8.75 44.67
CA ARG A 20 -7.29 -7.46 44.62
C ARG A 20 -6.53 -6.42 43.80
N ALA A 21 -5.21 -6.30 43.99
CA ALA A 21 -4.37 -5.38 43.24
C ALA A 21 -4.35 -5.73 41.73
N ILE A 22 -4.22 -7.00 41.38
CA ILE A 22 -4.28 -7.48 39.97
C ILE A 22 -5.63 -7.14 39.34
N ARG A 23 -6.74 -7.37 40.05
CA ARG A 23 -8.09 -7.03 39.55
C ARG A 23 -8.24 -5.53 39.34
N ALA A 24 -7.78 -4.72 40.30
CA ALA A 24 -7.80 -3.27 40.20
C ALA A 24 -6.94 -2.74 39.03
N ALA A 25 -5.79 -3.38 38.77
CA ALA A 25 -4.92 -3.05 37.65
C ALA A 25 -5.56 -3.41 36.29
N ARG A 26 -6.16 -4.61 36.16
CA ARG A 26 -6.90 -5.01 34.95
C ARG A 26 -8.05 -4.05 34.64
N ASN A 27 -8.80 -3.65 35.66
CA ASN A 27 -9.89 -2.68 35.51
C ASN A 27 -9.37 -1.31 35.05
N LEU A 28 -8.25 -0.84 35.61
CA LEU A 28 -7.61 0.40 35.20
C LEU A 28 -7.13 0.31 33.75
N LEU A 29 -6.44 -0.77 33.38
CA LEU A 29 -5.98 -0.99 32.00
C LEU A 29 -7.15 -0.97 31.01
N GLY A 30 -8.25 -1.66 31.32
CA GLY A 30 -9.45 -1.64 30.49
C GLY A 30 -10.10 -0.25 30.39
N ALA A 31 -10.07 0.55 31.46
CA ALA A 31 -10.59 1.92 31.43
C ALA A 31 -9.70 2.86 30.59
N VAL A 32 -8.38 2.78 30.75
CA VAL A 32 -7.40 3.57 29.98
C VAL A 32 -7.44 3.18 28.51
N ALA A 33 -7.51 1.89 28.18
CA ALA A 33 -7.66 1.44 26.80
C ALA A 33 -8.92 2.01 26.14
N ARG A 34 -10.08 1.98 26.83
CA ARG A 34 -11.31 2.61 26.31
C ARG A 34 -11.17 4.11 26.10
N LEU A 35 -10.50 4.82 27.03
CA LEU A 35 -10.24 6.25 26.88
C LEU A 35 -9.40 6.56 25.64
N LEU A 36 -8.30 5.81 25.45
CA LEU A 36 -7.41 5.98 24.30
C LEU A 36 -8.12 5.68 22.97
N ILE A 37 -8.95 4.62 22.93
CA ILE A 37 -9.76 4.30 21.74
C ILE A 37 -10.76 5.43 21.44
N MET A 38 -11.42 6.00 22.46
CA MET A 38 -12.32 7.13 22.25
C MET A 38 -11.60 8.38 21.77
N ALA A 39 -10.40 8.66 22.30
CA ALA A 39 -9.58 9.78 21.84
C ALA A 39 -9.19 9.59 20.36
N ASP A 40 -8.71 8.40 19.99
CA ASP A 40 -8.38 8.03 18.61
C ASP A 40 -9.57 8.21 17.64
N MET A 41 -10.77 7.75 18.03
CA MET A 41 -11.97 7.95 17.22
C MET A 41 -12.30 9.43 16.99
N VAL A 42 -12.08 10.29 17.99
CA VAL A 42 -12.28 11.74 17.86
C VAL A 42 -11.24 12.33 16.91
N ASP A 43 -9.98 11.93 17.04
CA ASP A 43 -8.90 12.38 16.15
C ASP A 43 -9.19 11.99 14.70
N VAL A 44 -9.58 10.73 14.44
CA VAL A 44 -10.00 10.27 13.11
C VAL A 44 -11.19 11.08 12.58
N HIS A 45 -12.19 11.38 13.41
CA HIS A 45 -13.33 12.20 13.01
C HIS A 45 -12.91 13.61 12.57
N MET A 46 -11.99 14.24 13.33
CA MET A 46 -11.43 15.55 12.98
C MET A 46 -10.62 15.51 11.69
N MET A 47 -9.85 14.43 11.46
CA MET A 47 -9.12 14.21 10.21
C MET A 47 -10.07 14.14 9.01
N LEU A 48 -11.13 13.34 9.11
CA LEU A 48 -12.14 13.21 8.06
C LEU A 48 -12.84 14.54 7.77
N ALA A 49 -13.15 15.33 8.80
CA ALA A 49 -13.73 16.66 8.62
C ALA A 49 -12.79 17.60 7.83
N ASN A 50 -11.50 17.58 8.12
CA ASN A 50 -10.51 18.37 7.39
C ASN A 50 -10.33 17.90 5.93
N VAL A 51 -10.37 16.59 5.68
CA VAL A 51 -10.34 16.04 4.32
C VAL A 51 -11.57 16.47 3.51
N ASN A 52 -12.76 16.42 4.11
CA ASN A 52 -13.99 16.89 3.46
C ASN A 52 -13.94 18.38 3.15
N LYS A 53 -13.45 19.20 4.09
CA LYS A 53 -13.25 20.64 3.88
C LYS A 53 -12.29 20.91 2.71
N ALA A 54 -11.20 20.15 2.60
CA ALA A 54 -10.28 20.29 1.46
C ALA A 54 -11.00 19.99 0.14
N ARG A 55 -11.81 18.93 0.08
CA ARG A 55 -12.61 18.56 -1.09
C ARG A 55 -13.56 19.68 -1.51
N GLU A 56 -14.32 20.25 -0.57
CA GLU A 56 -15.23 21.37 -0.85
C GLU A 56 -14.50 22.60 -1.41
N ILE A 57 -13.32 22.94 -0.87
CA ILE A 57 -12.53 24.07 -1.38
C ILE A 57 -12.07 23.80 -2.81
N MET A 58 -11.61 22.58 -3.12
CA MET A 58 -11.19 22.21 -4.46
C MET A 58 -12.33 22.25 -5.48
N ASP A 59 -13.53 21.80 -5.11
CA ASP A 59 -14.70 21.84 -5.99
C ASP A 59 -15.04 23.28 -6.38
N ARG A 60 -14.98 24.20 -5.41
CA ARG A 60 -15.15 25.65 -5.65
C ARG A 60 -14.04 26.24 -6.52
N LEU A 61 -12.84 25.69 -6.42
CA LEU A 61 -11.66 26.16 -7.15
C LEU A 61 -11.81 25.95 -8.66
N VAL A 62 -12.38 24.80 -9.06
CA VAL A 62 -12.65 24.47 -10.47
C VAL A 62 -13.66 25.44 -11.09
N THR A 63 -14.56 26.00 -10.29
CA THR A 63 -15.59 26.95 -10.73
C THR A 63 -15.21 28.42 -10.59
N ALA A 64 -14.00 28.74 -10.11
CA ALA A 64 -13.59 30.13 -9.88
C ALA A 64 -13.54 30.92 -11.19
N GLU A 65 -14.17 32.11 -11.21
CA GLU A 65 -14.31 32.93 -12.42
C GLU A 65 -13.30 34.07 -12.49
N SER A 66 -12.64 34.37 -11.36
CA SER A 66 -11.69 35.48 -11.27
C SER A 66 -10.36 35.07 -10.65
N LYS A 67 -9.30 35.75 -11.05
CA LYS A 67 -7.97 35.56 -10.47
C LYS A 67 -7.95 35.84 -8.96
N GLN A 68 -8.74 36.82 -8.51
CA GLN A 68 -8.82 37.17 -7.09
C GLN A 68 -9.45 36.04 -6.28
N GLU A 69 -10.64 35.58 -6.68
CA GLU A 69 -11.33 34.45 -6.04
C GLU A 69 -10.43 33.20 -6.03
N LEU A 70 -9.78 32.91 -7.15
CA LEU A 70 -8.87 31.79 -7.27
C LEU A 70 -7.70 31.88 -6.26
N CYS A 71 -7.10 33.07 -6.10
CA CYS A 71 -6.04 33.30 -5.10
C CYS A 71 -6.53 33.09 -3.66
N GLU A 72 -7.73 33.55 -3.32
CA GLU A 72 -8.32 33.38 -1.98
C GLU A 72 -8.63 31.90 -1.68
N LEU A 73 -9.17 31.18 -2.67
CA LEU A 73 -9.43 29.74 -2.58
C LEU A 73 -8.13 28.93 -2.45
N PHE A 74 -7.06 29.28 -3.19
CA PHE A 74 -5.76 28.61 -3.03
C PHE A 74 -5.17 28.81 -1.64
N GLY A 75 -5.20 30.02 -1.09
CA GLY A 75 -4.72 30.26 0.28
C GLY A 75 -5.48 29.42 1.31
N SER A 76 -6.80 29.33 1.15
CA SER A 76 -7.66 28.50 1.99
C SER A 76 -7.36 27.00 1.84
N LEU A 77 -7.16 26.53 0.62
CA LEU A 77 -6.83 25.14 0.32
C LEU A 77 -5.47 24.77 0.91
N GLN A 78 -4.45 25.61 0.74
CA GLN A 78 -3.11 25.36 1.25
C GLN A 78 -3.13 25.20 2.77
N SER A 79 -3.79 26.13 3.49
CA SER A 79 -3.92 26.04 4.95
C SER A 79 -4.68 24.77 5.39
N CYS A 80 -5.70 24.36 4.64
CA CYS A 80 -6.44 23.13 4.92
C CYS A 80 -5.57 21.89 4.69
N LEU A 81 -4.83 21.83 3.58
CA LEU A 81 -3.96 20.72 3.24
C LEU A 81 -2.75 20.60 4.18
N GLU A 82 -2.23 21.70 4.72
CA GLU A 82 -1.19 21.66 5.77
C GLU A 82 -1.70 20.99 7.05
N GLN A 83 -2.95 21.25 7.45
CA GLN A 83 -3.58 20.59 8.60
C GLN A 83 -3.84 19.10 8.34
N VAL A 84 -4.27 18.76 7.13
CA VAL A 84 -4.44 17.38 6.68
C VAL A 84 -3.07 16.67 6.72
N ASP A 85 -2.03 17.26 6.14
CA ASP A 85 -0.68 16.67 6.07
C ASP A 85 -0.11 16.35 7.45
N GLU A 86 -0.19 17.30 8.40
CA GLU A 86 0.35 17.08 9.75
C GLU A 86 -0.46 16.02 10.53
N SER A 87 -1.76 15.93 10.28
CA SER A 87 -2.59 14.91 10.91
C SER A 87 -2.30 13.52 10.33
N ILE A 88 -2.13 13.40 9.01
CA ILE A 88 -1.76 12.13 8.37
C ILE A 88 -0.36 11.70 8.82
N ARG A 89 0.60 12.64 8.93
CA ARG A 89 1.96 12.34 9.38
C ARG A 89 1.99 11.71 10.78
N ARG A 90 1.11 12.17 11.68
CA ARG A 90 0.93 11.55 13.00
C ARG A 90 0.27 10.18 12.88
N ARG A 91 -0.80 10.05 12.08
CA ARG A 91 -1.51 8.78 11.87
C ARG A 91 -0.61 7.67 11.33
N ILE A 92 0.29 7.98 10.40
CA ILE A 92 1.27 7.01 9.86
C ILE A 92 2.09 6.36 10.99
N LEU A 93 2.43 7.09 12.06
CA LEU A 93 3.20 6.55 13.18
C LEU A 93 2.36 5.65 14.11
N GLU A 94 1.03 5.73 14.03
CA GLU A 94 0.08 5.00 14.87
C GLU A 94 -0.49 3.76 14.17
N LEU A 95 -0.49 3.75 12.83
CA LEU A 95 -0.93 2.61 12.05
C LEU A 95 -0.04 1.40 12.31
N ARG A 96 -0.68 0.23 12.36
CA ARG A 96 0.01 -1.04 12.58
C ARG A 96 0.48 -1.68 11.28
N ASP A 97 -0.31 -1.55 10.22
CA ASP A 97 -0.02 -2.15 8.91
C ASP A 97 0.97 -1.28 8.12
N PRO A 98 2.18 -1.79 7.80
CA PRO A 98 3.14 -1.08 6.95
C PRO A 98 2.59 -0.71 5.57
N ALA A 99 1.70 -1.51 4.99
CA ALA A 99 1.12 -1.21 3.68
C ALA A 99 0.22 0.04 3.74
N GLU A 100 -0.65 0.15 4.75
CA GLU A 100 -1.44 1.36 5.00
C GLU A 100 -0.56 2.59 5.30
N GLN A 101 0.59 2.40 5.97
CA GLN A 101 1.56 3.48 6.19
C GLN A 101 2.14 4.00 4.86
N ASP A 102 2.54 3.09 3.97
CA ASP A 102 3.11 3.43 2.66
C ASP A 102 2.06 4.06 1.74
N ASP A 103 0.83 3.55 1.73
CA ASP A 103 -0.28 4.12 0.98
C ASP A 103 -0.61 5.56 1.43
N LEU A 104 -0.61 5.84 2.75
CA LEU A 104 -0.76 7.21 3.25
C LEU A 104 0.41 8.11 2.85
N GLN A 105 1.65 7.60 2.85
CA GLN A 105 2.80 8.37 2.35
C GLN A 105 2.67 8.70 0.87
N ALA A 106 2.26 7.73 0.06
CA ALA A 106 2.03 7.90 -1.37
C ALA A 106 0.91 8.93 -1.62
N ALA A 107 -0.22 8.81 -0.92
CA ALA A 107 -1.33 9.75 -1.02
C ALA A 107 -0.89 11.18 -0.66
N ARG A 108 -0.13 11.37 0.42
CA ARG A 108 0.42 12.68 0.80
C ARG A 108 1.30 13.30 -0.28
N ALA A 109 2.23 12.52 -0.84
CA ALA A 109 3.08 12.99 -1.94
C ALA A 109 2.26 13.36 -3.17
N TRP A 110 1.24 12.56 -3.50
CA TRP A 110 0.34 12.77 -4.62
C TRP A 110 -0.50 14.04 -4.48
N LEU A 111 -1.04 14.30 -3.28
CA LEU A 111 -1.77 15.53 -2.95
C LEU A 111 -0.89 16.76 -3.22
N LYS A 112 0.35 16.75 -2.71
CA LYS A 112 1.28 17.88 -2.84
C LYS A 112 1.61 18.18 -4.30
N LEU A 113 1.90 17.14 -5.10
CA LEU A 113 2.21 17.29 -6.52
C LEU A 113 1.00 17.86 -7.29
N ASN A 114 -0.16 17.22 -7.17
CA ASN A 114 -1.32 17.59 -7.97
C ASN A 114 -1.93 18.94 -7.54
N THR A 115 -1.77 19.35 -6.28
CA THR A 115 -2.18 20.70 -5.84
C THR A 115 -1.42 21.80 -6.60
N ASN A 116 -0.12 21.61 -6.86
CA ASN A 116 0.68 22.56 -7.66
C ASN A 116 0.22 22.60 -9.12
N ILE A 117 -0.10 21.43 -9.70
CA ILE A 117 -0.60 21.32 -11.07
C ILE A 117 -1.97 22.01 -11.18
N MET A 118 -2.90 21.72 -10.26
CA MET A 118 -4.19 22.38 -10.21
C MET A 118 -4.02 23.90 -10.07
N CYS A 119 -3.06 24.36 -9.27
CA CYS A 119 -2.79 25.78 -9.09
C CYS A 119 -2.39 26.50 -10.39
N THR A 120 -1.40 25.93 -11.05
CA THR A 120 -0.88 26.48 -12.31
C THR A 120 -1.89 26.35 -13.45
N ALA A 121 -2.58 25.21 -13.56
CA ALA A 121 -3.59 24.96 -14.59
C ALA A 121 -4.83 25.86 -14.43
N SER A 122 -5.39 26.01 -13.22
CA SER A 122 -6.52 26.93 -13.00
C SER A 122 -6.13 28.38 -13.28
N THR A 123 -4.92 28.79 -12.89
CA THR A 123 -4.42 30.14 -13.18
C THR A 123 -4.27 30.40 -14.68
N ALA A 124 -3.76 29.41 -15.42
CA ALA A 124 -3.65 29.49 -16.87
C ALA A 124 -5.03 29.49 -17.54
N TYR A 125 -5.97 28.68 -17.06
CA TYR A 125 -7.32 28.57 -17.63
C TYR A 125 -8.11 29.88 -17.52
N ILE A 126 -8.01 30.60 -16.39
CA ILE A 126 -8.64 31.93 -16.25
C ILE A 126 -8.12 32.93 -17.30
N ARG A 127 -6.84 32.80 -17.71
CA ARG A 127 -6.24 33.68 -18.72
C ARG A 127 -6.53 33.25 -20.15
N HIS A 128 -6.64 31.95 -20.37
CA HIS A 128 -6.77 31.31 -21.68
C HIS A 128 -7.87 30.25 -21.67
N PRO A 129 -9.14 30.65 -21.47
CA PRO A 129 -10.27 29.72 -21.43
C PRO A 129 -10.50 28.98 -22.77
N GLU A 130 -9.99 29.54 -23.88
CA GLU A 130 -10.02 28.95 -25.21
C GLU A 130 -9.11 27.73 -25.39
N VAL A 131 -8.16 27.50 -24.48
CA VAL A 131 -7.19 26.39 -24.58
C VAL A 131 -7.68 25.19 -23.77
N ASP A 132 -8.36 24.26 -24.45
CA ASP A 132 -8.93 23.05 -23.85
C ASP A 132 -7.92 22.21 -23.06
N GLN A 133 -6.67 22.12 -23.51
CA GLN A 133 -5.63 21.33 -22.83
C GLN A 133 -5.35 21.83 -21.40
N VAL A 134 -5.46 23.14 -21.16
CA VAL A 134 -5.27 23.71 -19.82
C VAL A 134 -6.43 23.34 -18.90
N ARG A 135 -7.67 23.34 -19.43
CA ARG A 135 -8.85 22.83 -18.73
C ARG A 135 -8.69 21.35 -18.39
N MET A 136 -8.26 20.53 -19.35
CA MET A 136 -8.01 19.11 -19.14
C MET A 136 -6.97 18.86 -18.05
N ASN A 137 -5.88 19.62 -18.02
CA ASN A 137 -4.85 19.50 -16.97
C ASN A 137 -5.41 19.84 -15.58
N ARG A 138 -6.25 20.87 -15.48
CA ARG A 138 -6.91 21.25 -14.22
C ARG A 138 -7.87 20.15 -13.76
N ASP A 139 -8.75 19.70 -14.64
CA ASP A 139 -9.78 18.71 -14.33
C ASP A 139 -9.14 17.36 -13.97
N PHE A 140 -8.04 17.00 -14.66
CA PHE A 140 -7.20 15.86 -14.30
C PHE A 140 -6.62 16.00 -12.89
N ALA A 141 -5.97 17.12 -12.58
CA ALA A 141 -5.39 17.35 -11.25
C ALA A 141 -6.47 17.30 -10.16
N HIS A 142 -7.63 17.91 -10.38
CA HIS A 142 -8.77 17.83 -9.45
C HIS A 142 -9.21 16.37 -9.20
N SER A 143 -9.36 15.57 -10.26
CA SER A 143 -9.70 14.15 -10.13
C SER A 143 -8.63 13.37 -9.35
N GLN A 144 -7.34 13.62 -9.62
CA GLN A 144 -6.23 12.97 -8.92
C GLN A 144 -6.18 13.31 -7.44
N ILE A 145 -6.39 14.59 -7.07
CA ILE A 145 -6.44 14.99 -5.66
C ILE A 145 -7.67 14.38 -4.98
N THR A 146 -8.82 14.34 -5.67
CA THR A 146 -10.05 13.72 -5.14
C THR A 146 -9.85 12.23 -4.84
N GLN A 147 -9.18 11.49 -5.74
CA GLN A 147 -8.85 10.07 -5.52
C GLN A 147 -7.87 9.88 -4.35
N ALA A 148 -6.84 10.72 -4.24
CA ALA A 148 -5.90 10.65 -3.12
C ALA A 148 -6.58 10.95 -1.77
N LEU A 149 -7.46 11.95 -1.71
CA LEU A 149 -8.28 12.22 -0.52
C LEU A 149 -9.22 11.05 -0.19
N GLN A 150 -9.77 10.38 -1.20
CA GLN A 150 -10.61 9.20 -0.97
C GLN A 150 -9.81 8.02 -0.41
N ALA A 151 -8.61 7.75 -0.93
CA ALA A 151 -7.73 6.72 -0.37
C ALA A 151 -7.39 6.99 1.11
N ILE A 152 -7.14 8.26 1.47
CA ILE A 152 -6.96 8.66 2.87
C ILE A 152 -8.21 8.35 3.70
N VAL A 153 -9.40 8.65 3.20
CA VAL A 153 -10.67 8.33 3.90
C VAL A 153 -10.81 6.81 4.10
N ASP A 154 -10.53 6.02 3.07
CA ASP A 154 -10.69 4.56 3.11
C ASP A 154 -9.76 3.92 4.15
N ILE A 155 -8.51 4.38 4.24
CA ILE A 155 -7.53 3.93 5.25
C ILE A 155 -7.96 4.38 6.64
N LEU A 156 -8.36 5.65 6.82
CA LEU A 156 -8.80 6.16 8.12
C LEU A 156 -10.04 5.44 8.66
N GLN A 157 -10.89 4.92 7.79
CA GLN A 157 -12.08 4.15 8.15
C GLN A 157 -11.81 2.66 8.35
N GLY A 158 -10.60 2.17 8.05
CA GLY A 158 -10.24 0.75 8.17
C GLY A 158 -10.91 -0.13 7.10
N ASN A 159 -11.19 0.43 5.92
CA ASN A 159 -11.78 -0.31 4.80
C ASN A 159 -10.74 -1.12 3.99
N ALA A 160 -9.47 -1.13 4.41
CA ALA A 160 -8.40 -1.89 3.76
C ALA A 160 -8.53 -3.40 4.04
N VAL A 161 -8.22 -4.21 3.03
CA VAL A 161 -8.39 -5.67 3.07
C VAL A 161 -7.12 -6.30 3.65
N ASN A 162 -7.09 -6.55 4.96
CA ASN A 162 -5.98 -7.26 5.59
C ASN A 162 -6.03 -8.77 5.30
N SER A 163 -4.87 -9.33 4.91
CA SER A 163 -4.65 -10.76 4.72
C SER A 163 -3.46 -11.22 5.57
N ASP A 164 -3.54 -11.05 6.89
CA ASP A 164 -2.50 -11.56 7.81
C ASP A 164 -2.56 -13.09 7.86
N ILE A 165 -1.53 -13.78 7.35
CA ILE A 165 -1.36 -15.23 7.52
C ILE A 165 -0.46 -15.49 8.73
N SER A 166 -1.05 -15.95 9.83
CA SER A 166 -0.33 -16.31 11.05
C SER A 166 0.23 -17.73 10.98
N TYR A 167 1.37 -17.96 11.64
CA TYR A 167 1.98 -19.28 11.85
C TYR A 167 0.97 -20.25 12.48
N MET A 168 0.80 -21.43 11.88
CA MET A 168 -0.18 -22.44 12.28
C MET A 168 0.49 -23.53 13.12
N GLU A 169 -0.03 -23.79 14.32
CA GLU A 169 0.44 -24.92 15.12
C GLU A 169 -0.02 -26.26 14.51
N PRO A 170 0.83 -27.30 14.43
CA PRO A 170 0.48 -28.58 13.81
C PRO A 170 -0.77 -29.27 14.38
N SER A 171 -1.04 -29.08 15.68
CA SER A 171 -2.21 -29.60 16.38
C SER A 171 -3.53 -28.94 15.95
N SER A 172 -3.43 -27.76 15.32
CA SER A 172 -4.58 -26.98 14.84
C SER A 172 -4.92 -27.27 13.38
N TYR A 173 -4.12 -28.09 12.67
CA TYR A 173 -4.32 -28.36 11.25
C TYR A 173 -5.65 -29.08 10.97
N ASN A 174 -6.43 -28.54 10.04
CA ASN A 174 -7.66 -29.12 9.52
C ASN A 174 -7.58 -29.14 7.99
N ASP A 175 -7.48 -30.34 7.42
CA ASP A 175 -7.32 -30.54 5.97
C ASP A 175 -8.39 -29.79 5.16
N HIS A 176 -9.66 -29.87 5.54
CA HIS A 176 -10.75 -29.23 4.81
C HIS A 176 -10.72 -27.70 4.83
N LEU A 177 -10.04 -27.09 5.82
CA LEU A 177 -9.93 -25.64 5.92
C LEU A 177 -8.60 -25.15 5.34
N HIS A 178 -7.49 -25.74 5.79
CA HIS A 178 -6.16 -25.18 5.62
C HIS A 178 -5.48 -25.59 4.32
N ARG A 179 -5.74 -26.80 3.80
CA ARG A 179 -5.19 -27.19 2.49
C ARG A 179 -5.70 -26.26 1.38
N PRO A 180 -7.01 -26.04 1.21
CA PRO A 180 -7.51 -25.11 0.19
C PRO A 180 -6.99 -23.68 0.35
N GLU A 181 -6.82 -23.23 1.59
CA GLU A 181 -6.31 -21.89 1.89
C GLU A 181 -4.84 -21.73 1.47
N LEU A 182 -3.97 -22.66 1.87
CA LEU A 182 -2.55 -22.65 1.52
C LEU A 182 -2.31 -22.83 0.02
N GLU A 183 -3.09 -23.70 -0.64
CA GLU A 183 -3.03 -23.87 -2.10
C GLU A 183 -3.48 -22.60 -2.83
N SER A 184 -4.57 -21.96 -2.37
CA SER A 184 -5.04 -20.69 -2.92
C SER A 184 -4.01 -19.58 -2.77
N LEU A 185 -3.35 -19.50 -1.61
CA LEU A 185 -2.27 -18.55 -1.35
C LEU A 185 -1.07 -18.79 -2.26
N LEU A 186 -0.66 -20.04 -2.42
CA LEU A 186 0.42 -20.39 -3.34
C LEU A 186 0.07 -19.99 -4.78
N GLU A 187 -1.13 -20.27 -5.26
CA GLU A 187 -1.53 -19.90 -6.62
C GLU A 187 -1.59 -18.38 -6.82
N LYS A 188 -1.88 -17.59 -5.77
CA LYS A 188 -1.72 -16.13 -5.83
C LYS A 188 -0.25 -15.74 -6.03
N ILE A 189 0.68 -16.36 -5.30
CA ILE A 189 2.13 -16.14 -5.48
C ILE A 189 2.56 -16.53 -6.90
N VAL A 190 2.11 -17.68 -7.40
CA VAL A 190 2.48 -18.14 -8.75
C VAL A 190 1.89 -17.23 -9.82
N SER A 191 0.67 -16.72 -9.64
CA SER A 191 0.07 -15.73 -10.55
C SER A 191 0.92 -14.45 -10.62
N GLY A 192 1.36 -13.93 -9.47
CA GLY A 192 2.27 -12.78 -9.42
C GLY A 192 3.62 -13.06 -10.09
N ALA A 193 4.21 -14.23 -9.83
CA ALA A 193 5.44 -14.67 -10.48
C ALA A 193 5.29 -14.83 -12.00
N ALA A 194 4.14 -15.31 -12.47
CA ALA A 194 3.83 -15.45 -13.89
C ALA A 194 3.72 -14.09 -14.58
N ALA A 195 3.10 -13.09 -13.95
CA ALA A 195 3.05 -11.72 -14.48
C ALA A 195 4.46 -11.15 -14.73
N ILE A 196 5.41 -11.40 -13.82
CA ILE A 196 6.82 -11.02 -14.00
C ILE A 196 7.46 -11.85 -15.13
N ALA A 197 7.22 -13.17 -15.16
CA ALA A 197 7.81 -14.07 -16.15
C ALA A 197 7.34 -13.81 -17.58
N ASP A 198 6.09 -13.38 -17.76
CA ASP A 198 5.45 -13.09 -19.06
C ASP A 198 5.64 -11.65 -19.52
N SER A 199 6.28 -10.79 -18.72
CA SER A 199 6.64 -9.43 -19.13
C SER A 199 7.54 -9.44 -20.37
N GLU A 200 7.32 -8.50 -21.30
CA GLU A 200 8.13 -8.32 -22.50
C GLU A 200 9.61 -8.05 -22.19
N ASN A 201 9.91 -7.59 -20.98
CA ASN A 201 11.29 -7.32 -20.53
C ASN A 201 11.97 -8.54 -19.92
N THR A 202 11.26 -9.68 -19.76
CA THR A 202 11.83 -10.89 -19.21
C THR A 202 12.41 -11.77 -20.31
N ARG A 203 13.71 -12.04 -20.21
CA ARG A 203 14.42 -12.95 -21.14
C ARG A 203 13.90 -14.39 -20.99
N ASP A 204 13.84 -15.13 -22.09
CA ASP A 204 13.32 -16.52 -22.13
C ASP A 204 14.00 -17.46 -21.12
N GLU A 205 15.31 -17.35 -20.95
CA GLU A 205 16.06 -18.14 -19.97
C GLU A 205 15.58 -17.87 -18.53
N ARG A 206 15.20 -16.62 -18.23
CA ARG A 206 14.75 -16.21 -16.91
C ARG A 206 13.30 -16.61 -16.69
N LYS A 207 12.46 -16.43 -17.70
CA LYS A 207 11.08 -16.94 -17.72
C LYS A 207 11.04 -18.42 -17.39
N LYS A 208 11.85 -19.23 -18.07
CA LYS A 208 11.95 -20.68 -17.80
C LYS A 208 12.31 -20.98 -16.35
N ARG A 209 13.33 -20.31 -15.80
CA ARG A 209 13.75 -20.51 -14.39
C ARG A 209 12.65 -20.13 -13.38
N ILE A 210 11.90 -19.06 -13.63
CA ILE A 210 10.78 -18.66 -12.75
C ILE A 210 9.68 -19.73 -12.79
N VAL A 211 9.31 -20.18 -13.99
CA VAL A 211 8.30 -21.24 -14.16
C VAL A 211 8.72 -22.54 -13.48
N ASP A 212 9.97 -22.97 -13.67
CA ASP A 212 10.52 -24.16 -13.03
C ASP A 212 10.45 -24.04 -11.50
N GLU A 213 10.78 -22.88 -10.94
CA GLU A 213 10.77 -22.67 -9.49
C GLU A 213 9.35 -22.55 -8.90
N CYS A 214 8.39 -21.99 -9.64
CA CYS A 214 6.97 -22.05 -9.27
C CYS A 214 6.48 -23.50 -9.16
N ASN A 215 6.91 -24.37 -10.09
CA ASN A 215 6.56 -25.79 -10.05
C ASN A 215 7.25 -26.52 -8.88
N HIS A 216 8.50 -26.19 -8.57
CA HIS A 216 9.17 -26.71 -7.36
C HIS A 216 8.47 -26.28 -6.08
N LEU A 217 7.99 -25.03 -6.02
CA LEU A 217 7.26 -24.52 -4.85
C LEU A 217 5.91 -25.23 -4.67
N ARG A 218 5.17 -25.47 -5.76
CA ARG A 218 3.97 -26.33 -5.75
C ARG A 218 4.25 -27.72 -5.20
N GLN A 219 5.29 -28.37 -5.69
CA GLN A 219 5.65 -29.70 -5.22
C GLN A 219 6.00 -29.68 -3.73
N ALA A 220 6.81 -28.72 -3.28
CA ALA A 220 7.19 -28.60 -1.88
C ALA A 220 5.99 -28.34 -0.95
N LEU A 221 4.98 -27.59 -1.41
CA LEU A 221 3.74 -27.41 -0.64
C LEU A 221 2.96 -28.72 -0.53
N GLN A 222 2.84 -29.48 -1.62
CA GLN A 222 2.15 -30.78 -1.61
C GLN A 222 2.84 -31.77 -0.68
N ASP A 223 4.18 -31.79 -0.68
CA ASP A 223 4.98 -32.61 0.25
C ASP A 223 4.72 -32.19 1.71
N LEU A 224 4.69 -30.88 2.00
CA LEU A 224 4.39 -30.35 3.33
C LEU A 224 2.98 -30.70 3.80
N LEU A 225 1.97 -30.52 2.96
CA LEU A 225 0.57 -30.87 3.28
C LEU A 225 0.43 -32.35 3.59
N THR A 226 1.13 -33.20 2.85
CA THR A 226 1.19 -34.65 3.10
C THR A 226 1.79 -34.95 4.48
N GLU A 227 2.83 -34.24 4.90
CA GLU A 227 3.41 -34.40 6.25
C GLU A 227 2.49 -33.86 7.36
N TYR A 228 1.74 -32.79 7.12
CA TYR A 228 0.72 -32.31 8.06
C TYR A 228 -0.39 -33.34 8.29
N GLU A 229 -0.87 -33.99 7.23
CA GLU A 229 -1.86 -35.06 7.34
C GLU A 229 -1.35 -36.26 8.14
N LYS A 230 -0.08 -36.66 7.93
CA LYS A 230 0.56 -37.74 8.68
C LYS A 230 0.77 -37.41 10.16
N ASN A 231 0.93 -36.13 10.49
CA ASN A 231 1.14 -35.63 11.85
C ASN A 231 -0.15 -35.19 12.57
N CYS A 232 -1.31 -35.28 11.91
CA CYS A 232 -2.59 -34.92 12.49
C CYS A 232 -2.87 -35.73 13.78
N GLY A 233 -3.12 -35.01 14.89
CA GLY A 233 -3.40 -35.61 16.20
C GLY A 233 -2.18 -36.02 17.03
N ARG A 234 -0.95 -35.71 16.58
CA ARG A 234 0.28 -35.87 17.39
C ARG A 234 0.54 -34.64 18.24
N ALA A 235 1.09 -34.86 19.44
CA ALA A 235 1.42 -33.78 20.38
C ALA A 235 2.70 -33.03 20.00
N GLU A 236 3.62 -33.69 19.29
CA GLU A 236 4.90 -33.12 18.84
C GLU A 236 5.05 -33.30 17.32
N PRO A 237 5.58 -32.28 16.61
CA PRO A 237 5.87 -32.38 15.18
C PRO A 237 6.98 -33.41 14.93
N SER A 238 6.85 -34.19 13.85
CA SER A 238 7.91 -35.11 13.41
C SER A 238 9.07 -34.36 12.76
N GLU A 239 10.28 -34.90 12.82
CA GLU A 239 11.45 -34.39 12.09
C GLU A 239 11.19 -34.23 10.57
N ASP A 240 10.40 -35.11 9.97
CA ASP A 240 10.02 -35.04 8.54
C ASP A 240 9.13 -33.82 8.22
N LEU A 241 8.28 -33.42 9.17
CA LEU A 241 7.44 -32.22 9.04
C LEU A 241 8.30 -30.96 9.13
N ASP A 242 9.23 -30.92 10.08
CA ASP A 242 10.19 -29.81 10.19
C ASP A 242 11.06 -29.69 8.93
N LEU A 243 11.53 -30.83 8.38
CA LEU A 243 12.28 -30.86 7.13
C LEU A 243 11.44 -30.37 5.94
N ALA A 244 10.17 -30.76 5.85
CA ALA A 244 9.26 -30.28 4.80
C ALA A 244 8.99 -28.78 4.90
N MET A 245 8.84 -28.24 6.12
CA MET A 245 8.69 -26.80 6.35
C MET A 245 9.94 -26.03 5.92
N VAL A 246 11.13 -26.52 6.28
CA VAL A 246 12.41 -25.92 5.85
C VAL A 246 12.56 -26.01 4.32
N HIS A 247 12.18 -27.13 3.70
CA HIS A 247 12.23 -27.31 2.26
C HIS A 247 11.32 -26.32 1.53
N LEU A 248 10.07 -26.16 1.96
CA LEU A 248 9.16 -25.16 1.41
C LEU A 248 9.74 -23.74 1.55
N GLY A 249 10.30 -23.41 2.73
CA GLY A 249 10.96 -22.14 2.97
C GLY A 249 12.14 -21.88 2.02
N HIS A 250 12.94 -22.90 1.72
CA HIS A 250 14.02 -22.79 0.73
C HIS A 250 13.49 -22.55 -0.70
N LYS A 251 12.44 -23.26 -1.12
CA LYS A 251 11.82 -23.06 -2.44
C LYS A 251 11.19 -21.68 -2.59
N ALA A 252 10.53 -21.17 -1.54
CA ALA A 252 10.02 -19.80 -1.53
C ALA A 252 11.15 -18.77 -1.67
N LYS A 253 12.29 -19.01 -1.00
CA LYS A 253 13.48 -18.15 -1.08
C LYS A 253 14.15 -18.19 -2.45
N ASP A 254 14.19 -19.36 -3.09
CA ASP A 254 14.75 -19.52 -4.44
C ASP A 254 13.87 -18.82 -5.49
N LEU A 255 12.54 -18.97 -5.41
CA LEU A 255 11.61 -18.22 -6.26
C LEU A 255 11.81 -16.71 -6.08
N ARG A 256 11.83 -16.22 -4.83
CA ARG A 256 12.13 -14.83 -4.47
C ARG A 256 13.43 -14.34 -5.10
N ARG A 257 14.49 -15.16 -5.07
CA ARG A 257 15.79 -14.81 -5.68
C ARG A 257 15.68 -14.68 -7.21
N HIS A 258 14.93 -15.56 -7.87
CA HIS A 258 14.73 -15.50 -9.32
C HIS A 258 13.88 -14.29 -9.73
N LEU A 259 12.83 -13.97 -8.98
CA LEU A 259 12.00 -12.78 -9.19
C LEU A 259 12.81 -11.49 -9.00
N ARG A 260 13.57 -11.37 -7.90
CA ARG A 260 14.45 -10.20 -7.66
C ARG A 260 15.44 -9.98 -8.79
N ARG A 261 16.04 -11.05 -9.29
CA ARG A 261 16.94 -10.97 -10.43
C ARG A 261 16.19 -10.46 -11.67
N ALA A 262 15.01 -10.99 -11.98
CA ALA A 262 14.22 -10.53 -13.12
C ALA A 262 13.89 -9.04 -13.04
N ILE A 263 13.48 -8.57 -11.87
CA ILE A 263 13.23 -7.16 -11.60
C ILE A 263 14.49 -6.32 -11.80
N VAL A 264 15.66 -6.77 -11.33
CA VAL A 264 16.93 -6.06 -11.55
C VAL A 264 17.26 -5.94 -13.04
N ASP A 265 17.02 -6.98 -13.84
CA ASP A 265 17.19 -6.90 -15.29
C ASP A 265 16.21 -5.87 -15.90
N HIS A 266 14.94 -5.89 -15.50
CA HIS A 266 13.94 -4.92 -15.97
C HIS A 266 14.33 -3.49 -15.65
N VAL A 267 14.75 -3.22 -14.41
CA VAL A 267 15.25 -1.90 -13.99
C VAL A 267 16.47 -1.51 -14.81
N SER A 268 17.41 -2.45 -15.00
CA SER A 268 18.64 -2.17 -15.76
C SER A 268 18.35 -1.81 -17.21
N ASP A 269 17.35 -2.43 -17.84
CA ASP A 269 17.01 -2.18 -19.24
C ASP A 269 16.13 -0.92 -19.41
N ALA A 270 15.15 -0.70 -18.51
CA ALA A 270 14.20 0.40 -18.64
C ALA A 270 14.76 1.76 -18.18
N PHE A 271 15.71 1.78 -17.24
CA PHE A 271 16.28 3.01 -16.70
C PHE A 271 17.54 3.49 -17.45
N LEU A 272 17.92 2.85 -18.57
CA LEU A 272 19.02 3.32 -19.42
C LEU A 272 18.76 4.71 -19.99
N ASP A 273 17.51 4.97 -20.39
CA ASP A 273 17.11 6.25 -20.95
C ASP A 273 15.69 6.61 -20.50
N THR A 274 15.63 7.48 -19.49
CA THR A 274 14.38 7.95 -18.89
C THR A 274 13.94 9.31 -19.42
N SER A 275 14.77 9.97 -20.22
CA SER A 275 14.59 11.39 -20.56
C SER A 275 14.30 11.64 -22.03
N THR A 276 14.83 10.80 -22.94
CA THR A 276 14.69 11.04 -24.38
C THR A 276 13.23 11.10 -24.84
N PRO A 277 12.31 10.19 -24.43
CA PRO A 277 10.91 10.28 -24.86
C PRO A 277 10.25 11.61 -24.47
N LEU A 278 10.58 12.15 -23.28
CA LEU A 278 10.10 13.46 -22.84
C LEU A 278 10.74 14.60 -23.64
N MET A 279 12.04 14.53 -23.90
CA MET A 279 12.76 15.55 -24.68
C MET A 279 12.24 15.64 -26.11
N MET A 280 11.96 14.50 -26.76
CA MET A 280 11.36 14.45 -28.10
C MET A 280 9.97 15.10 -28.12
N LEU A 281 9.14 14.79 -27.11
CA LEU A 281 7.81 15.40 -26.95
C LEU A 281 7.90 16.93 -26.78
N ILE A 282 8.83 17.41 -25.95
CA ILE A 282 9.04 18.85 -25.73
C ILE A 282 9.53 19.52 -27.02
N GLU A 283 10.48 18.91 -27.73
CA GLU A 283 11.06 19.48 -28.94
C GLU A 283 10.02 19.60 -30.07
N SER A 284 9.20 18.57 -30.31
CA SER A 284 8.12 18.64 -31.30
C SER A 284 7.07 19.69 -30.95
N ALA A 285 6.75 19.83 -29.65
CA ALA A 285 5.82 20.85 -29.18
C ALA A 285 6.37 22.27 -29.37
N GLN A 286 7.65 22.50 -29.10
CA GLN A 286 8.32 23.79 -29.31
C GLN A 286 8.40 24.18 -30.79
N LYS A 287 8.49 23.20 -31.70
CA LYS A 287 8.47 23.42 -33.15
C LYS A 287 7.06 23.59 -33.74
N HIS A 288 6.01 23.48 -32.92
CA HIS A 288 4.61 23.50 -33.33
C HIS A 288 4.25 22.38 -34.33
N GLU A 289 4.89 21.22 -34.20
CA GLU A 289 4.61 20.04 -35.02
C GLU A 289 3.53 19.18 -34.36
N GLU A 290 2.25 19.50 -34.60
CA GLU A 290 1.12 18.87 -33.91
C GLU A 290 1.10 17.34 -34.04
N VAL A 291 1.24 16.82 -35.26
CA VAL A 291 1.20 15.37 -35.54
C VAL A 291 2.33 14.65 -34.78
N ALA A 292 3.56 15.17 -34.88
CA ALA A 292 4.72 14.61 -34.20
C ALA A 292 4.58 14.70 -32.67
N THR A 293 3.99 15.78 -32.16
CA THR A 293 3.74 15.96 -30.72
C THR A 293 2.77 14.92 -30.18
N VAL A 294 1.72 14.59 -30.92
CA VAL A 294 0.77 13.54 -30.53
C VAL A 294 1.43 12.16 -30.55
N GLU A 295 2.23 11.86 -31.56
CA GLU A 295 2.97 10.58 -31.66
C GLU A 295 4.01 10.42 -30.55
N ASN A 296 4.84 11.45 -30.33
CA ASN A 296 5.82 11.49 -29.23
C ASN A 296 5.14 11.41 -27.87
N GLY A 297 3.93 11.97 -27.72
CA GLY A 297 3.14 11.88 -26.49
C GLY A 297 2.72 10.45 -26.15
N LYS A 298 2.31 9.67 -27.16
CA LYS A 298 2.01 8.24 -26.98
C LYS A 298 3.25 7.45 -26.60
N MET A 299 4.37 7.70 -27.28
CA MET A 299 5.65 7.06 -26.96
C MET A 299 6.10 7.36 -25.53
N PHE A 300 5.99 8.61 -25.09
CA PHE A 300 6.28 9.00 -23.71
C PHE A 300 5.36 8.28 -22.71
N GLN A 301 4.06 8.20 -22.99
CA GLN A 301 3.10 7.52 -22.12
C GLN A 301 3.39 6.02 -22.00
N GLU A 302 3.69 5.34 -23.10
CA GLU A 302 4.09 3.92 -23.11
C GLU A 302 5.36 3.69 -22.29
N HIS A 303 6.36 4.57 -22.47
CA HIS A 303 7.59 4.53 -21.68
C HIS A 303 7.33 4.76 -20.19
N ALA A 304 6.52 5.75 -19.82
CA ALA A 304 6.16 6.03 -18.43
C ALA A 304 5.39 4.85 -17.80
N ASN A 305 4.43 4.26 -18.51
CA ASN A 305 3.69 3.08 -18.05
C ASN A 305 4.64 1.91 -17.81
N LYS A 306 5.64 1.71 -18.67
CA LYS A 306 6.67 0.68 -18.49
C LYS A 306 7.50 0.89 -17.23
N LEU A 307 7.94 2.12 -16.96
CA LEU A 307 8.67 2.45 -15.73
C LEU A 307 7.81 2.21 -14.48
N VAL A 308 6.53 2.58 -14.54
CA VAL A 308 5.56 2.36 -13.45
C VAL A 308 5.36 0.87 -13.20
N GLN A 309 5.17 0.05 -14.24
CA GLN A 309 5.05 -1.41 -14.10
C GLN A 309 6.27 -2.03 -13.43
N ILE A 310 7.49 -1.61 -13.80
CA ILE A 310 8.74 -2.12 -13.22
C ILE A 310 8.89 -1.68 -11.76
N ALA A 311 8.38 -0.51 -11.41
CA ALA A 311 8.36 0.02 -10.05
C ALA A 311 7.22 -0.56 -9.17
N GLY A 312 6.37 -1.46 -9.70
CA GLY A 312 5.26 -2.08 -8.96
C GLY A 312 3.92 -1.34 -9.06
N GLY A 313 3.80 -0.36 -9.95
CA GLY A 313 2.58 0.42 -10.12
C GLY A 313 1.50 -0.31 -10.94
N LYS A 314 0.58 -0.97 -10.22
CA LYS A 314 -0.78 -1.39 -10.61
C LYS A 314 -0.93 -2.12 -11.95
N GLN A 315 -0.88 -3.46 -11.89
CA GLN A 315 -1.84 -4.29 -12.60
C GLN A 315 -2.28 -5.49 -11.72
N SER A 316 -3.44 -5.33 -11.07
CA SER A 316 -4.25 -6.35 -10.41
C SER A 316 -3.60 -7.22 -9.32
N ARG A 317 -3.97 -6.98 -8.06
CA ARG A 317 -4.39 -7.97 -7.01
C ARG A 317 -3.59 -9.27 -6.79
N ALA A 318 -2.45 -9.46 -7.44
CA ALA A 318 -1.52 -10.57 -7.32
C ALA A 318 -0.18 -10.11 -6.70
N ASP A 319 0.11 -8.81 -6.76
CA ASP A 319 1.35 -8.21 -6.23
C ASP A 319 1.45 -8.25 -4.70
N PHE A 320 0.32 -8.31 -3.99
CA PHE A 320 0.32 -8.46 -2.52
C PHE A 320 1.03 -9.76 -2.06
N ALA A 321 1.03 -10.80 -2.90
CA ALA A 321 1.72 -12.05 -2.58
C ALA A 321 3.25 -11.96 -2.81
N VAL A 322 3.71 -10.94 -3.56
CA VAL A 322 5.13 -10.72 -3.87
C VAL A 322 5.76 -9.71 -2.90
N GLU A 323 5.00 -8.75 -2.36
CA GLU A 323 5.48 -7.80 -1.33
C GLU A 323 5.87 -8.49 -0.02
N GLU A 324 5.12 -9.52 0.44
CA GLU A 324 5.53 -10.36 1.58
C GLU A 324 6.80 -11.20 1.29
N LEU A 325 7.14 -11.34 0.00
CA LEU A 325 8.35 -11.99 -0.49
C LEU A 325 9.41 -10.98 -0.95
N LEU A 326 9.31 -9.68 -0.68
CA LEU A 326 10.39 -8.71 -0.90
C LEU A 326 11.04 -8.24 0.40
#